data_AF-A0A1E3TI98-F1
#
_entry.id   AF-A0A1E3TI98-F1
#
_cell.length_a   1.000
_cell.length_b   1.000
_cell.length_c   1.000
_cell.angle_alpha   90.00
_cell.angle_beta   90.00
_cell.angle_gamma   90.00
#
_symmetry.space_group_name_H-M   'P 1'
#
loop_
_entity.id
_entity.type
_entity.pdbx_description
1 polymer ?
#
loop_
_entity_poly.entity_id
_entity_poly.type
_entity_poly.pdbx_seq_one_letter_code
_entity_poly.pdbx_strand_id
1 'polypeptide(L)'
;MNDHLRVDPVRVHLAGDEVDEHAANLLAGHMAANERIAAAQGGFIGDSAAALAEPAAHWKEETASHHRELSEHAENLRAAAASYDTTDTDAGATINAAVSDVARRMGI
;
A
#
# COMPACT_ATOMS: atom_id res chain seq x y z
N MET A 1 8.66 7.61 24.86
CA MET A 1 7.32 7.90 24.32
C MET A 1 6.61 6.56 24.15
N ASN A 2 6.04 6.03 25.23
CA ASN A 2 5.24 4.80 25.21
C ASN A 2 3.80 5.20 25.43
N ASP A 3 3.25 5.92 24.46
CA ASP A 3 1.80 6.00 24.37
C ASP A 3 1.35 4.64 23.83
N HIS A 4 0.41 3.98 24.51
CA HIS A 4 -0.05 2.66 24.10
C HIS A 4 -0.71 2.78 22.73
N LEU A 5 0.03 2.38 21.69
CA LEU A 5 -0.43 2.47 20.32
C LEU A 5 -1.66 1.57 20.13
N ARG A 6 -2.83 2.19 20.02
CA ARG A 6 -4.07 1.49 19.67
C ARG A 6 -4.20 1.44 18.16
N VAL A 7 -3.85 0.30 17.59
CA VAL A 7 -4.06 0.01 16.18
C VAL A 7 -5.29 -0.86 16.03
N ASP A 8 -6.11 -0.53 15.02
CA ASP A 8 -7.17 -1.40 14.51
C ASP A 8 -6.60 -2.15 13.29
N PRO A 9 -6.20 -3.43 13.42
CA PRO A 9 -5.55 -4.16 12.35
C PRO A 9 -6.43 -4.31 11.11
N VAL A 10 -7.76 -4.42 11.30
CA VAL A 10 -8.72 -4.53 10.19
C VAL A 10 -8.72 -3.25 9.36
N ARG A 11 -8.72 -2.08 10.03
CA ARG A 11 -8.66 -0.80 9.32
C ARG A 11 -7.32 -0.56 8.63
N VAL A 12 -6.22 -1.02 9.21
CA VAL A 12 -4.89 -0.92 8.58
C VAL A 12 -4.81 -1.81 7.34
N HIS A 13 -5.36 -3.04 7.40
CA HIS A 13 -5.45 -3.90 6.23
C HIS A 13 -6.29 -3.27 5.12
N LEU A 14 -7.48 -2.75 5.47
CA LEU A 14 -8.36 -2.09 4.51
C LEU A 14 -7.69 -0.87 3.86
N ALA A 15 -6.95 -0.08 4.63
CA ALA A 15 -6.17 1.03 4.08
C ALA A 15 -5.11 0.54 3.08
N GLY A 16 -4.49 -0.62 3.32
CA GLY A 16 -3.60 -1.27 2.35
C GLY A 16 -4.32 -1.60 1.04
N ASP A 17 -5.54 -2.13 1.11
CA ASP A 17 -6.34 -2.46 -0.08
C ASP A 17 -6.77 -1.20 -0.85
N GLU A 18 -7.17 -0.14 -0.15
CA GLU A 18 -7.50 1.17 -0.75
C GLU A 18 -6.30 1.79 -1.48
N VAL A 19 -5.09 1.72 -0.88
CA VAL A 19 -3.86 2.23 -1.51
C VAL A 19 -3.54 1.46 -2.80
N ASP A 20 -3.71 0.14 -2.79
CA ASP A 20 -3.47 -0.71 -3.97
C ASP A 20 -4.47 -0.41 -5.10
N GLU A 21 -5.75 -0.19 -4.76
CA GLU A 21 -6.75 0.27 -5.71
C GLU A 21 -6.37 1.63 -6.33
N HIS A 22 -5.91 2.57 -5.52
CA HIS A 22 -5.44 3.87 -6.01
C HIS A 22 -4.20 3.74 -6.91
N ALA A 23 -3.27 2.86 -6.58
CA ALA A 23 -2.11 2.57 -7.42
C ALA A 23 -2.54 2.04 -8.80
N ALA A 24 -3.46 1.06 -8.83
CA ALA A 24 -3.98 0.50 -10.07
C ALA A 24 -4.70 1.55 -10.93
N ASN A 25 -5.52 2.41 -10.30
CA ASN A 25 -6.23 3.49 -10.98
C ASN A 25 -5.26 4.53 -11.57
N LEU A 26 -4.20 4.91 -10.85
CA LEU A 26 -3.14 5.81 -11.33
C LEU A 26 -2.49 5.24 -12.59
N LEU A 27 -2.07 3.97 -12.55
CA LEU A 27 -1.41 3.30 -13.67
C LEU A 27 -2.34 3.23 -14.89
N ALA A 28 -3.59 2.80 -14.72
CA ALA A 28 -4.56 2.70 -15.80
C ALA A 28 -4.84 4.05 -16.46
N GLY A 29 -5.00 5.11 -15.65
CA GLY A 29 -5.21 6.48 -16.15
C GLY A 29 -4.04 6.98 -17.01
N HIS A 30 -2.81 6.78 -16.54
CA HIS A 30 -1.60 7.18 -17.27
C HIS A 30 -1.35 6.34 -18.52
N MET A 31 -1.63 5.02 -18.49
CA MET A 31 -1.57 4.18 -19.69
C MET A 31 -2.52 4.69 -20.76
N ALA A 32 -3.78 4.97 -20.40
CA ALA A 32 -4.77 5.52 -21.33
C ALA A 32 -4.37 6.91 -21.86
N ALA A 33 -3.74 7.76 -21.05
CA ALA A 33 -3.22 9.04 -21.51
C ALA A 33 -2.07 8.86 -22.52
N ASN A 34 -1.13 7.95 -22.26
CA ASN A 34 -0.03 7.64 -23.15
C ASN A 34 -0.48 7.07 -24.49
N GLU A 35 -1.49 6.21 -24.49
CA GLU A 35 -2.10 5.69 -25.73
C GLU A 35 -2.71 6.81 -26.57
N ARG A 36 -3.40 7.77 -25.94
CA ARG A 36 -3.95 8.95 -26.65
C ARG A 36 -2.84 9.83 -27.23
N ILE A 37 -1.75 10.04 -26.50
CA ILE A 37 -0.58 10.77 -26.99
C ILE A 37 0.02 10.06 -28.20
N ALA A 38 0.25 8.75 -28.10
CA ALA A 38 0.80 7.94 -29.20
C ALA A 38 -0.11 7.95 -30.44
N ALA A 39 -1.42 7.87 -30.27
CA ALA A 39 -2.38 7.97 -31.37
C ALA A 39 -2.37 9.36 -32.04
N ALA A 40 -2.16 10.43 -31.26
CA ALA A 40 -2.09 11.80 -31.77
C ALA A 40 -0.74 12.15 -32.42
N GLN A 41 0.33 11.39 -32.18
CA GLN A 41 1.68 11.67 -32.70
C GLN A 41 1.73 11.84 -34.22
N GLY A 42 0.91 11.09 -34.97
CA GLY A 42 0.84 11.24 -36.43
C GLY A 42 0.36 12.61 -36.91
N GLY A 43 -0.29 13.40 -36.05
CA GLY A 43 -0.72 14.77 -36.32
C GLY A 43 0.24 15.86 -35.81
N PHE A 44 1.29 15.49 -35.07
CA PHE A 44 2.27 16.44 -34.56
C PHE A 44 3.38 16.63 -35.60
N ILE A 45 3.61 17.87 -36.04
CA ILE A 45 4.62 18.21 -37.06
C ILE A 45 5.77 18.95 -36.40
N GLY A 46 7.01 18.55 -36.70
CA GLY A 46 8.23 19.28 -36.31
C GLY A 46 8.51 19.27 -34.81
N ASP A 47 9.00 20.39 -34.29
CA ASP A 47 9.53 20.51 -32.92
C ASP A 47 8.49 20.20 -31.83
N SER A 48 7.20 20.38 -32.09
CA SER A 48 6.12 20.06 -31.15
C SER A 48 6.00 18.55 -30.88
N ALA A 49 6.30 17.70 -31.87
CA ALA A 49 6.29 16.25 -31.67
C ALA A 49 7.42 15.80 -30.75
N ALA A 50 8.62 16.36 -30.95
CA ALA A 50 9.79 16.10 -30.11
C ALA A 50 9.58 16.64 -28.68
N ALA A 51 9.01 17.85 -28.56
CA ALA A 51 8.74 18.48 -27.27
C ALA A 51 7.70 17.73 -26.42
N LEU A 52 6.84 16.90 -27.02
CA LEU A 52 5.88 16.07 -26.28
C LEU A 52 6.40 14.66 -26.00
N ALA A 53 7.35 14.17 -26.79
CA ALA A 53 7.92 12.84 -26.61
C ALA A 53 8.72 12.71 -25.30
N GLU A 54 9.51 13.73 -24.95
CA GLU A 54 10.34 13.73 -23.75
C GLU A 54 9.51 13.81 -22.46
N PRO A 55 8.54 14.74 -22.29
CA PRO A 55 7.61 14.72 -21.16
C PRO A 55 6.78 13.43 -21.07
N ALA A 56 6.36 12.86 -22.20
CA ALA A 56 5.62 11.59 -22.19
C ALA A 56 6.47 10.40 -21.72
N ALA A 57 7.76 10.38 -22.07
CA ALA A 57 8.70 9.38 -21.54
C ALA A 57 8.94 9.59 -20.04
N HIS A 58 9.17 10.82 -19.62
CA HIS A 58 9.34 11.16 -18.20
C HIS A 58 8.10 10.76 -17.37
N TRP A 59 6.89 11.08 -17.82
CA TRP A 59 5.67 10.68 -17.12
C TRP A 59 5.47 9.16 -17.06
N LYS A 60 5.92 8.40 -18.07
CA LYS A 60 5.90 6.92 -17.99
C LYS A 60 6.78 6.42 -16.85
N GLU A 61 8.00 6.95 -16.73
CA GLU A 61 8.93 6.57 -15.67
C GLU A 61 8.39 6.95 -14.29
N GLU A 62 7.90 8.19 -14.13
CA GLU A 62 7.33 8.67 -12.87
C GLU A 62 6.08 7.86 -12.45
N THR A 63 5.19 7.54 -13.39
CA THR A 63 4.02 6.70 -13.10
C THR A 63 4.45 5.31 -12.63
N ALA A 64 5.45 4.72 -13.28
CA ALA A 64 5.96 3.40 -12.88
C ALA A 64 6.62 3.45 -11.48
N SER A 65 7.36 4.51 -11.15
CA SER A 65 7.94 4.65 -9.81
C SER A 65 6.87 4.85 -8.75
N HIS A 66 5.92 5.77 -8.97
CA HIS A 66 4.85 6.03 -8.02
C HIS A 66 3.94 4.80 -7.83
N HIS A 67 3.62 4.07 -8.91
CA HIS A 67 2.88 2.82 -8.80
C HIS A 67 3.63 1.81 -7.91
N ARG A 68 4.92 1.61 -8.14
CA ARG A 68 5.75 0.71 -7.33
C ARG A 68 5.76 1.12 -5.85
N GLU A 69 5.96 2.40 -5.57
CA GLU A 69 5.99 2.93 -4.21
C GLU A 69 4.65 2.76 -3.49
N LEU A 70 3.54 3.03 -4.18
CA LEU A 70 2.20 2.83 -3.61
C LEU A 70 1.89 1.36 -3.35
N SER A 71 2.25 0.45 -4.27
CA SER A 71 2.12 -1.00 -4.04
C SER A 71 2.96 -1.47 -2.85
N GLU A 72 4.20 -0.97 -2.70
CA GLU A 72 5.03 -1.26 -1.54
C GLU A 72 4.40 -0.74 -0.23
N HIS A 73 3.75 0.43 -0.26
CA HIS A 73 3.03 0.96 0.90
C HIS A 73 1.80 0.10 1.24
N ALA A 74 1.05 -0.35 0.24
CA ALA A 74 -0.07 -1.27 0.43
C ALA A 74 0.38 -2.59 1.09
N GLU A 75 1.47 -3.18 0.60
CA GLU A 75 2.07 -4.38 1.19
C GLU A 75 2.52 -4.16 2.64
N ASN A 76 3.20 -3.04 2.90
CA ASN A 76 3.66 -2.69 4.25
C ASN A 76 2.49 -2.50 5.22
N LEU A 77 1.37 -1.92 4.78
CA LEU A 77 0.17 -1.78 5.60
C LEU A 77 -0.43 -3.16 5.94
N ARG A 78 -0.59 -4.05 4.95
CA ARG A 78 -1.10 -5.40 5.19
C ARG A 78 -0.17 -6.21 6.10
N ALA A 79 1.15 -6.10 5.91
CA ALA A 79 2.14 -6.74 6.77
C ALA A 79 2.10 -6.19 8.21
N ALA A 80 1.94 -4.88 8.38
CA ALA A 80 1.78 -4.27 9.69
C ALA A 80 0.51 -4.76 10.40
N ALA A 81 -0.62 -4.81 9.69
CA ALA A 81 -1.87 -5.36 10.21
C ALA A 81 -1.70 -6.80 10.72
N ALA A 82 -1.07 -7.67 9.93
CA ALA A 82 -0.78 -9.05 10.33
C ALA A 82 0.13 -9.12 11.57
N SER A 83 1.13 -8.23 11.67
CA SER A 83 2.02 -8.17 12.83
C SER A 83 1.30 -7.75 14.10
N TYR A 84 0.35 -6.81 14.04
CA TYR A 84 -0.46 -6.42 15.20
C TYR A 84 -1.36 -7.58 15.65
N ASP A 85 -2.04 -8.24 14.72
CA ASP A 85 -2.94 -9.36 15.02
C ASP A 85 -2.19 -10.54 15.68
N THR A 86 -1.01 -10.88 15.15
CA THR A 86 -0.12 -11.89 15.74
C THR A 86 0.31 -11.51 17.15
N THR A 87 0.74 -10.26 17.33
CA THR A 87 1.22 -9.77 18.64
C THR A 87 0.11 -9.79 19.69
N ASP A 88 -1.11 -9.37 19.33
CA ASP A 88 -2.25 -9.36 20.26
C ASP A 88 -2.68 -10.79 20.62
N THR A 89 -2.71 -11.69 19.63
CA THR A 89 -3.01 -13.12 19.84
C THR A 89 -2.01 -13.78 20.79
N ASP A 90 -0.71 -13.59 20.55
CA ASP A 90 0.37 -14.16 21.38
C ASP A 90 0.36 -13.60 22.81
N ALA A 91 0.13 -12.28 22.94
CA ALA A 91 -0.02 -11.64 24.25
C ALA A 91 -1.23 -12.19 25.01
N GLY A 92 -2.38 -12.33 24.34
CA GLY A 92 -3.59 -12.92 24.91
C GLY A 92 -3.38 -14.36 25.36
N ALA A 93 -2.73 -15.19 24.55
CA ALA A 93 -2.39 -16.57 24.90
C ALA A 93 -1.47 -16.63 26.14
N THR A 94 -0.47 -15.75 26.19
CA THR A 94 0.46 -15.65 27.33
C THR A 94 -0.27 -15.25 28.61
N ILE A 95 -1.16 -14.26 28.54
CA ILE A 95 -1.97 -13.81 29.68
C ILE A 95 -2.88 -14.95 30.18
N ASN A 96 -3.58 -15.63 29.27
CA ASN A 96 -4.47 -16.75 29.63
C ASN A 96 -3.70 -17.92 30.28
N ALA A 97 -2.49 -18.22 29.80
CA ALA A 97 -1.63 -19.22 30.40
C ALA A 97 -1.20 -18.81 31.82
N ALA A 98 -0.80 -17.55 32.02
CA ALA A 98 -0.44 -17.02 33.33
C ALA A 98 -1.62 -17.03 34.30
N VAL A 99 -2.83 -16.64 33.86
CA VAL A 99 -4.06 -16.71 34.67
C VAL A 99 -4.34 -18.14 35.10
N SER A 100 -4.22 -19.10 34.18
CA SER A 100 -4.42 -20.52 34.48
C SER A 100 -3.39 -21.07 35.48
N ASP A 101 -2.14 -20.61 35.41
CA ASP A 101 -1.11 -20.98 36.37
C ASP A 101 -1.40 -20.42 37.78
N VAL A 102 -1.82 -19.15 37.85
CA VAL A 102 -2.21 -18.51 39.12
C VAL A 102 -3.41 -19.22 39.74
N ALA A 103 -4.44 -19.56 38.96
CA ALA A 103 -5.61 -20.31 39.43
C ALA A 103 -5.19 -21.67 40.03
N ARG A 104 -4.35 -22.42 39.30
CA ARG A 104 -3.79 -23.69 39.77
C ARG A 104 -3.01 -23.54 41.09
N ARG A 105 -2.21 -22.49 41.24
CA ARG A 105 -1.46 -22.19 42.47
C ARG A 105 -2.36 -21.81 43.65
N MET A 106 -3.51 -21.20 43.37
CA MET A 106 -4.49 -20.80 44.38
C MET A 106 -5.51 -21.90 44.72
N GLY A 107 -5.49 -23.04 44.01
CA GLY A 107 -6.40 -24.15 44.26
C GLY A 107 -7.86 -23.88 43.85
N ILE A 108 -8.06 -22.98 42.88
CA ILE A 108 -9.34 -22.63 42.26
C ILE A 108 -9.34 -23.01 40.78
#